data_AF-K1S0Y4-F1
#
_entry.id   AF-K1S0Y4-F1
#
_cell.length_a   1.000
_cell.length_b   1.000
_cell.length_c   1.000
_cell.angle_alpha   90.00
_cell.angle_beta   90.00
_cell.angle_gamma   90.00
#
_symmetry.space_group_name_H-M   'P 1'
#
loop_
_entity.id
_entity.type
_entity.pdbx_description
1 polymer ?
#
loop_
_entity_poly.entity_id
_entity_poly.type
_entity_poly.pdbx_seq_one_letter_code
_entity_poly.pdbx_strand_id
1 'polypeptide(L)'
;MVENSPEARPQWGLCSPDIVVEGEVEGGITRMMWMYANISSAPKIGPTRSARHDYVELAEGFDAIYVHFGGSNLAYDKISADKVDDIDGMKAGSYFARDKARKVSREHTAYTSGENLLKAIADKGFRTDVKSGYGSPFTFASSKRTLSGGACNSVLAVFSGNYK
;
A
#
# COMPACT_ATOMS: atom_id res chain seq x y z
N MET A 1 -1.28 1.32 -2.19
CA MET A 1 -0.23 2.35 -2.38
C MET A 1 -0.54 3.63 -1.65
N VAL A 2 0.41 4.09 -0.83
CA VAL A 2 0.31 5.27 0.04
C VAL A 2 1.49 6.21 -0.23
N GLU A 3 1.19 7.52 -0.29
CA GLU A 3 2.17 8.57 -0.53
C GLU A 3 3.08 8.80 0.68
N ASN A 4 4.31 9.24 0.43
CA ASN A 4 5.24 9.56 1.51
C ASN A 4 6.06 10.84 1.30
N SER A 5 5.72 11.67 0.32
CA SER A 5 6.28 13.02 0.24
C SER A 5 5.95 13.85 1.50
N PRO A 6 6.77 14.85 1.87
CA PRO A 6 6.52 15.70 3.03
C PRO A 6 5.11 16.31 3.09
N GLU A 7 4.55 16.73 1.95
CA GLU A 7 3.21 17.32 1.86
C GLU A 7 2.07 16.32 2.14
N ALA A 8 2.33 15.03 1.95
CA ALA A 8 1.40 13.95 2.26
C ALA A 8 1.46 13.48 3.72
N ARG A 9 2.40 14.00 4.52
CA ARG A 9 2.54 13.66 5.93
C ARG A 9 1.70 14.61 6.82
N PRO A 10 1.12 14.11 7.92
CA PRO A 10 1.01 12.70 8.28
C PRO A 10 0.03 11.95 7.35
N GLN A 11 0.26 10.67 7.14
CA GLN A 11 -0.67 9.78 6.45
C GLN A 11 -1.93 9.57 7.30
N TRP A 12 -3.06 9.30 6.63
CA TRP A 12 -4.27 8.80 7.29
C TRP A 12 -4.18 7.29 7.44
N GLY A 13 -4.51 6.79 8.62
CA GLY A 13 -4.49 5.35 8.93
C GLY A 13 -3.12 4.84 9.38
N LEU A 14 -2.23 5.72 9.84
CA LEU A 14 -1.00 5.31 10.51
C LEU A 14 -1.30 4.28 11.62
N CYS A 15 -0.41 3.30 11.76
CA CYS A 15 -0.54 2.18 12.71
C CYS A 15 -1.69 1.19 12.45
N SER A 16 -2.45 1.32 11.35
CA SER A 16 -3.47 0.33 10.97
C SER A 16 -3.00 -0.85 10.11
N PRO A 17 -1.95 -0.77 9.26
CA PRO A 17 -1.56 -1.92 8.42
C PRO A 17 -0.77 -2.96 9.21
N ASP A 18 -0.90 -4.22 8.80
CA ASP A 18 -0.14 -5.34 9.36
C ASP A 18 1.31 -5.32 8.89
N ILE A 19 1.54 -4.90 7.64
CA ILE A 19 2.87 -4.81 7.02
C ILE A 19 2.96 -3.52 6.22
N VAL A 20 4.12 -2.87 6.32
CA VAL A 20 4.48 -1.70 5.51
C VAL A 20 5.75 -2.02 4.74
N VAL A 21 5.69 -1.90 3.42
CA VAL A 21 6.87 -1.93 2.55
C VAL A 21 7.12 -0.52 2.04
N GLU A 22 8.22 0.08 2.46
CA GLU A 22 8.68 1.38 1.96
C GLU A 22 9.82 1.18 0.96
N GLY A 23 9.78 1.90 -0.15
CA GLY A 23 10.78 1.83 -1.20
C GLY A 23 10.86 3.12 -1.99
N GLU A 24 12.01 3.35 -2.61
CA GLU A 24 12.24 4.50 -3.48
C GLU A 24 11.43 4.38 -4.79
N VAL A 25 10.93 5.51 -5.27
CA VAL A 25 10.29 5.68 -6.57
C VAL A 25 10.93 6.86 -7.32
N GLU A 26 10.28 7.40 -8.36
CA GLU A 26 10.90 8.46 -9.19
C GLU A 26 11.28 9.71 -8.39
N GLY A 27 12.44 10.27 -8.70
CA GLY A 27 12.93 11.51 -8.09
C GLY A 27 13.57 11.34 -6.71
N GLY A 28 13.78 10.10 -6.25
CA GLY A 28 14.44 9.82 -4.97
C GLY A 28 13.52 9.98 -3.75
N ILE A 29 12.20 10.09 -3.97
CA ILE A 29 11.22 10.02 -2.87
C ILE A 29 10.80 8.57 -2.66
N THR A 30 10.27 8.25 -1.47
CA THR A 30 9.70 6.91 -1.23
C THR A 30 8.19 6.91 -1.38
N ARG A 31 7.64 5.70 -1.58
CA ARG A 31 6.24 5.38 -1.35
C ARG A 31 6.13 4.18 -0.44
N MET A 32 4.93 3.97 0.07
CA MET A 32 4.64 2.83 0.91
C MET A 32 3.56 1.95 0.29
N MET A 33 3.73 0.64 0.39
CA MET A 33 2.67 -0.34 0.23
C MET A 33 2.24 -0.81 1.61
N TRP A 34 1.03 -0.41 2.00
CA TRP A 34 0.39 -0.84 3.25
C TRP A 34 -0.45 -2.08 2.95
N MET A 35 -0.18 -3.17 3.66
CA MET A 35 -0.86 -4.44 3.48
C MET A 35 -1.71 -4.75 4.72
N TYR A 36 -2.91 -5.25 4.46
CA TYR A 36 -3.92 -5.58 5.45
C TYR A 36 -4.39 -7.02 5.20
N ALA A 37 -4.24 -7.88 6.19
CA ALA A 37 -4.87 -9.19 6.19
C ALA A 37 -6.39 -9.07 6.36
N ASN A 38 -6.84 -8.05 7.11
CA ASN A 38 -8.25 -7.70 7.24
C ASN A 38 -8.46 -6.20 7.01
N ILE A 39 -9.05 -5.85 5.87
CA ILE A 39 -9.31 -4.45 5.50
C ILE A 39 -10.56 -3.87 6.18
N SER A 40 -11.45 -4.70 6.74
CA SER A 40 -12.77 -4.25 7.26
C SER A 40 -12.70 -3.23 8.39
N SER A 41 -11.65 -3.29 9.22
CA SER A 41 -11.43 -2.37 10.34
C SER A 41 -10.59 -1.16 9.98
N ALA A 42 -10.10 -1.08 8.73
CA ALA A 42 -9.21 -0.02 8.34
C ALA A 42 -9.95 1.33 8.31
N PRO A 43 -9.41 2.37 8.97
CA PRO A 43 -10.04 3.67 9.07
C PRO A 43 -9.91 4.40 7.72
N LYS A 44 -9.83 5.73 7.74
CA LYS A 44 -9.38 6.50 6.57
C LYS A 44 -7.93 6.13 6.22
N ILE A 45 -7.68 5.72 4.98
CA ILE A 45 -6.36 5.30 4.47
C ILE A 45 -5.90 6.23 3.36
N GLY A 46 -4.67 6.73 3.45
CA GLY A 46 -4.01 7.48 2.38
C GLY A 46 -2.97 8.49 2.90
N PRO A 47 -2.53 9.45 2.08
CA PRO A 47 -3.02 9.70 0.73
C PRO A 47 -2.73 8.52 -0.21
N THR A 48 -3.72 8.09 -1.00
CA THR A 48 -3.55 7.02 -1.98
C THR A 48 -2.80 7.52 -3.19
N ARG A 49 -1.93 6.68 -3.76
CA ARG A 49 -0.98 7.10 -4.79
C ARG A 49 -0.73 6.07 -5.87
N SER A 50 0.03 6.53 -6.86
CA SER A 50 0.23 5.80 -8.10
C SER A 50 1.02 4.50 -7.91
N ALA A 51 0.60 3.49 -8.65
CA ALA A 51 1.25 2.20 -8.78
C ALA A 51 2.64 2.31 -9.40
N ARG A 52 3.56 1.42 -9.00
CA ARG A 52 4.80 1.11 -9.72
C ARG A 52 4.91 -0.40 -9.86
N HIS A 53 5.47 -0.84 -10.98
CA HIS A 53 5.63 -2.25 -11.34
C HIS A 53 6.23 -3.10 -10.22
N ASP A 54 7.27 -2.61 -9.52
CA ASP A 54 7.88 -3.34 -8.40
C ASP A 54 6.88 -3.65 -7.27
N TYR A 55 5.97 -2.72 -6.97
CA TYR A 55 4.92 -2.94 -5.97
C TYR A 55 3.76 -3.80 -6.50
N VAL A 56 3.56 -3.86 -7.81
CA VAL A 56 2.61 -4.80 -8.44
C VAL A 56 3.15 -6.21 -8.24
N GLU A 57 4.43 -6.45 -8.54
CA GLU A 57 5.09 -7.74 -8.33
C GLU A 57 5.08 -8.17 -6.87
N LEU A 58 5.33 -7.24 -5.95
CA LEU A 58 5.20 -7.52 -4.52
C LEU A 58 3.77 -7.93 -4.15
N ALA A 59 2.75 -7.20 -4.63
CA ALA A 59 1.36 -7.55 -4.35
C ALA A 59 0.98 -8.93 -4.91
N GLU A 60 1.47 -9.30 -6.09
CA GLU A 60 1.32 -10.64 -6.66
C GLU A 60 1.95 -11.71 -5.76
N GLY A 61 3.14 -11.45 -5.20
CA GLY A 61 3.81 -12.35 -4.25
C GLY A 61 3.01 -12.64 -2.98
N PHE A 62 2.14 -11.71 -2.58
CA PHE A 62 1.19 -11.88 -1.46
C PHE A 62 -0.21 -12.29 -1.89
N ASP A 63 -0.43 -12.48 -3.20
CA ASP A 63 -1.75 -12.75 -3.77
C ASP A 63 -2.80 -11.70 -3.37
N ALA A 64 -2.37 -10.45 -3.24
CA ALA A 64 -3.14 -9.34 -2.71
C ALA A 64 -3.96 -8.62 -3.78
N ILE A 65 -5.10 -8.05 -3.38
CA ILE A 65 -5.84 -7.08 -4.19
C ILE A 65 -5.10 -5.74 -4.15
N TYR A 66 -4.65 -5.26 -5.30
CA TYR A 66 -3.75 -4.12 -5.39
C TYR A 66 -4.50 -2.78 -5.52
N VAL A 67 -4.44 -1.96 -4.47
CA VAL A 67 -5.16 -0.67 -4.40
C VAL A 67 -4.22 0.50 -4.68
N HIS A 68 -4.57 1.36 -5.65
CA HIS A 68 -3.76 2.51 -6.05
C HIS A 68 -4.60 3.66 -6.61
N PHE A 69 -3.96 4.79 -6.89
CA PHE A 69 -4.59 5.94 -7.57
C PHE A 69 -3.67 6.42 -8.69
N GLY A 70 -3.94 5.96 -9.92
CA GLY A 70 -3.04 6.14 -11.06
C GLY A 70 -1.90 5.11 -11.06
N GLY A 71 -1.04 5.16 -12.07
CA GLY A 71 0.09 4.24 -12.22
C GLY A 71 1.09 4.74 -13.27
N SER A 72 2.31 4.19 -13.27
CA SER A 72 3.19 4.32 -14.43
C SER A 72 2.73 3.38 -15.55
N ASN A 73 3.14 3.63 -16.80
CA ASN A 73 2.81 2.75 -17.92
C ASN A 73 3.23 1.29 -17.63
N LEU A 74 4.46 1.11 -17.14
CA LEU A 74 4.97 -0.21 -16.73
C LEU A 74 4.09 -0.89 -15.67
N ALA A 75 3.56 -0.13 -14.70
CA ALA A 75 2.66 -0.70 -13.69
C ALA A 75 1.34 -1.15 -14.31
N TYR A 76 0.77 -0.37 -15.22
CA TYR A 76 -0.45 -0.74 -15.93
C TYR A 76 -0.24 -1.93 -16.86
N ASP A 77 0.89 -1.98 -17.56
CA ASP A 77 1.25 -3.10 -18.42
C ASP A 77 1.38 -4.39 -17.60
N LYS A 78 2.05 -4.34 -16.43
CA LYS A 78 2.17 -5.48 -15.50
C LYS A 78 0.81 -5.92 -14.96
N ILE A 79 0.00 -4.99 -14.43
CA ILE A 79 -1.36 -5.29 -13.94
C ILE A 79 -2.19 -6.00 -15.02
N SER A 80 -2.11 -5.52 -16.27
CA SER A 80 -2.84 -6.10 -17.39
C SER A 80 -2.28 -7.46 -17.83
N ALA A 81 -0.96 -7.60 -17.91
CA ALA A 81 -0.30 -8.81 -18.37
C ALA A 81 -0.56 -9.99 -17.42
N ASP A 82 -0.43 -9.74 -16.13
CA ASP A 82 -0.53 -10.78 -15.10
C ASP A 82 -1.94 -10.92 -14.51
N LYS A 83 -2.87 -10.07 -14.96
CA LYS A 83 -4.26 -10.04 -14.52
C LYS A 83 -4.37 -9.87 -13.00
N VAL A 84 -3.61 -8.89 -12.48
CA VAL A 84 -3.63 -8.55 -11.07
C VAL A 84 -4.98 -7.93 -10.72
N ASP A 85 -5.61 -8.42 -9.65
CA ASP A 85 -6.87 -7.86 -9.14
C ASP A 85 -6.59 -6.46 -8.57
N ASP A 86 -6.91 -5.40 -9.33
CA ASP A 86 -6.62 -4.02 -8.95
C ASP A 86 -7.87 -3.16 -8.68
N ILE A 87 -7.67 -2.16 -7.82
CA ILE A 87 -8.61 -1.07 -7.58
C ILE A 87 -7.87 0.26 -7.81
N ASP A 88 -7.90 0.73 -9.06
CA ASP A 88 -7.43 2.06 -9.43
C ASP A 88 -8.46 3.16 -9.17
N GLY A 89 -8.16 4.09 -8.25
CA GLY A 89 -8.99 5.26 -7.96
C GLY A 89 -9.18 6.24 -9.13
N MET A 90 -8.37 6.16 -10.19
CA MET A 90 -8.63 6.90 -11.44
C MET A 90 -9.85 6.36 -12.20
N LYS A 91 -10.12 5.06 -12.08
CA LYS A 91 -11.22 4.36 -12.77
C LYS A 91 -12.41 4.12 -11.84
N ALA A 92 -12.13 3.74 -10.60
CA ALA A 92 -13.10 3.37 -9.56
C ALA A 92 -13.28 4.50 -8.55
N GLY A 93 -13.39 5.74 -9.04
CA GLY A 93 -13.35 6.96 -8.21
C GLY A 93 -14.47 7.06 -7.16
N SER A 94 -15.57 6.32 -7.32
CA SER A 94 -16.67 6.25 -6.35
C SER A 94 -16.28 5.67 -4.98
N TYR A 95 -15.23 4.85 -4.92
CA TYR A 95 -14.73 4.26 -3.66
C TYR A 95 -13.61 5.10 -3.03
N PHE A 96 -13.29 6.25 -3.63
CA PHE A 96 -12.27 7.18 -3.16
C PHE A 96 -12.88 8.55 -2.92
N ALA A 97 -12.24 9.31 -2.05
CA ALA A 97 -12.60 10.68 -1.80
C ALA A 97 -11.34 11.54 -1.78
N ARG A 98 -11.54 12.86 -1.81
CA ARG A 98 -10.45 13.83 -1.67
C ARG A 98 -10.69 14.72 -0.47
N ASP A 99 -9.67 14.81 0.39
CA ASP A 99 -9.74 15.65 1.57
C ASP A 99 -9.53 17.12 1.19
N LYS A 100 -10.62 17.88 1.17
CA LYS A 100 -10.61 19.31 0.86
C LYS A 100 -10.03 20.17 1.99
N ALA A 101 -9.94 19.63 3.21
CA ALA A 101 -9.35 20.34 4.35
C ALA A 101 -7.82 20.29 4.32
N ARG A 102 -7.22 19.30 3.64
CA ARG A 102 -5.77 19.21 3.45
C ARG A 102 -5.32 20.24 2.39
N LYS A 103 -4.67 21.31 2.85
CA LYS A 103 -4.23 22.45 2.02
C LYS A 103 -2.91 22.17 1.28
N VAL A 104 -2.92 21.19 0.39
CA VAL A 104 -1.77 20.77 -0.43
C VAL A 104 -2.24 20.44 -1.85
N SER A 105 -1.31 20.19 -2.75
CA SER A 105 -1.62 19.79 -4.12
C SER A 105 -2.52 18.56 -4.17
N ARG A 106 -3.44 18.53 -5.14
CA ARG A 106 -4.58 17.60 -5.21
C ARG A 106 -4.15 16.14 -5.12
N GLU A 107 -3.02 15.81 -5.69
CA GLU A 107 -2.41 14.48 -5.71
C GLU A 107 -2.03 13.93 -4.32
N HIS A 108 -1.99 14.77 -3.28
CA HIS A 108 -1.77 14.36 -1.88
C HIS A 108 -3.06 14.35 -1.05
N THR A 109 -4.23 14.44 -1.68
CA THR A 109 -5.52 14.52 -0.96
C THR A 109 -6.43 13.31 -1.14
N ALA A 110 -6.12 12.41 -2.07
CA ALA A 110 -6.93 11.22 -2.33
C ALA A 110 -6.85 10.23 -1.17
N TYR A 111 -7.96 9.63 -0.76
CA TYR A 111 -8.01 8.61 0.28
C TYR A 111 -9.15 7.63 0.04
N THR A 112 -9.13 6.52 0.77
CA THR A 112 -10.22 5.54 0.83
C THR A 112 -10.43 5.07 2.28
N SER A 113 -11.24 4.04 2.49
CA SER A 113 -11.48 3.41 3.80
C SER A 113 -11.71 1.91 3.63
N GLY A 114 -11.63 1.16 4.74
CA GLY A 114 -11.97 -0.25 4.74
C GLY A 114 -13.36 -0.53 4.18
N GLU A 115 -14.36 0.24 4.61
CA GLU A 115 -15.73 0.14 4.14
C GLU A 115 -15.84 0.33 2.61
N ASN A 116 -15.16 1.34 2.06
CA ASN A 116 -15.21 1.62 0.63
C ASN A 116 -14.49 0.54 -0.18
N LEU A 117 -13.38 0.01 0.34
CA LEU A 117 -12.65 -1.06 -0.33
C LEU A 117 -13.43 -2.38 -0.30
N LEU A 118 -14.13 -2.70 0.79
CA LEU A 118 -15.02 -3.87 0.83
C LEU A 118 -16.13 -3.78 -0.23
N LYS A 119 -16.74 -2.59 -0.39
CA LYS A 119 -17.72 -2.34 -1.46
C LYS A 119 -17.11 -2.55 -2.84
N ALA A 120 -15.93 -1.98 -3.08
CA ALA A 120 -15.21 -2.13 -4.35
C ALA A 120 -14.87 -3.60 -4.68
N ILE A 121 -14.41 -4.36 -3.67
CA ILE A 121 -14.08 -5.79 -3.79
C ILE A 121 -15.33 -6.58 -4.18
N ALA A 122 -16.46 -6.34 -3.50
CA ALA A 122 -17.73 -7.00 -3.78
C ALA A 122 -18.25 -6.66 -5.18
N ASP A 123 -18.27 -5.38 -5.55
CA ASP A 123 -18.79 -4.92 -6.85
C ASP A 123 -17.94 -5.43 -8.03
N LYS A 124 -16.63 -5.60 -7.83
CA LYS A 124 -15.72 -6.18 -8.82
C LYS A 124 -15.73 -7.71 -8.84
N GLY A 125 -16.39 -8.35 -7.88
CA GLY A 125 -16.43 -9.81 -7.76
C GLY A 125 -15.07 -10.43 -7.42
N PHE A 126 -14.18 -9.68 -6.77
CA PHE A 126 -12.88 -10.18 -6.37
C PHE A 126 -13.01 -11.20 -5.23
N ARG A 127 -12.24 -12.28 -5.32
CA ARG A 127 -12.15 -13.25 -4.23
C ARG A 127 -11.43 -12.64 -3.03
N THR A 128 -11.81 -13.07 -1.83
CA THR A 128 -11.18 -12.66 -0.57
C THR A 128 -10.38 -13.77 0.09
N ASP A 129 -10.50 -15.00 -0.41
CA ASP A 129 -9.65 -16.12 0.01
C ASP A 129 -8.33 -16.10 -0.75
N VAL A 130 -7.24 -16.37 -0.05
CA VAL A 130 -5.90 -16.46 -0.65
C VAL A 130 -5.75 -17.75 -1.45
N LYS A 131 -4.94 -17.74 -2.53
CA LYS A 131 -4.66 -18.93 -3.33
C LYS A 131 -3.95 -20.00 -2.48
N SER A 132 -4.20 -21.26 -2.83
CA SER A 132 -3.45 -22.38 -2.25
C SER A 132 -1.94 -22.15 -2.42
N GLY A 133 -1.18 -22.35 -1.33
CA GLY A 133 0.27 -22.08 -1.29
C GLY A 133 0.67 -20.68 -0.80
N TYR A 134 -0.27 -19.72 -0.71
CA TYR A 134 0.01 -18.34 -0.28
C TYR A 134 -0.41 -18.03 1.17
N GLY A 135 -1.01 -18.99 1.88
CA GLY A 135 -1.57 -18.78 3.22
C GLY A 135 -0.56 -18.57 4.36
N SER A 136 0.74 -18.65 4.09
CA SER A 136 1.78 -18.44 5.10
C SER A 136 3.00 -17.75 4.50
N PRO A 137 2.92 -16.43 4.25
CA PRO A 137 4.02 -15.69 3.63
C PRO A 137 5.23 -15.51 4.58
N PHE A 138 5.04 -15.70 5.89
CA PHE A 138 6.09 -15.58 6.89
C PHE A 138 6.17 -16.82 7.78
N THR A 139 7.39 -17.13 8.21
CA THR A 139 7.64 -18.09 9.29
C THR A 139 7.91 -17.30 10.57
N PHE A 140 7.01 -17.43 11.55
CA PHE A 140 7.19 -16.81 12.86
C PHE A 140 7.89 -17.78 13.82
N ALA A 141 8.65 -17.23 14.77
CA ALA A 141 9.22 -18.03 15.83
C ALA A 141 8.11 -18.60 16.73
N SER A 142 8.20 -19.89 17.08
CA SER A 142 7.23 -20.55 17.97
C SER A 142 7.32 -20.08 19.43
N SER A 143 8.43 -19.45 19.80
CA SER A 143 8.66 -18.88 21.13
C SER A 143 9.57 -17.65 21.06
N LYS A 144 9.52 -16.81 22.10
CA LYS A 144 10.40 -15.66 22.25
C LYS A 144 11.86 -16.12 22.27
N ARG A 145 12.68 -15.56 21.37
CA ARG A 145 14.12 -15.82 21.30
C ARG A 145 14.91 -14.53 21.46
N THR A 146 15.99 -14.58 22.23
CA THR A 146 16.98 -13.50 22.29
C THR A 146 18.06 -13.78 21.24
N LEU A 147 18.33 -12.82 20.36
CA LEU A 147 19.41 -12.93 19.38
C LEU A 147 20.75 -12.57 20.03
N SER A 148 21.83 -13.18 19.56
CA SER A 148 23.20 -12.77 19.93
C SER A 148 23.49 -11.36 19.37
N GLY A 149 24.25 -10.54 20.09
CA GLY A 149 24.61 -9.17 19.68
C GLY A 149 23.99 -8.03 20.50
N GLY A 150 23.12 -8.34 21.47
CA GLY A 150 22.49 -7.33 22.34
C GLY A 150 21.32 -6.61 21.66
N ALA A 151 20.75 -5.61 22.36
CA ALA A 151 19.60 -4.86 21.85
C ALA A 151 20.03 -3.81 20.82
N CYS A 152 19.49 -3.89 19.61
CA CYS A 152 19.54 -2.78 18.65
C CYS A 152 18.42 -1.78 18.99
N ASN A 153 18.79 -0.58 19.44
CA ASN A 153 17.82 0.44 19.85
C ASN A 153 17.40 1.38 18.71
N SER A 154 18.16 1.41 17.62
CA SER A 154 17.91 2.29 16.48
C SER A 154 18.58 1.77 15.22
N VAL A 155 17.92 1.96 14.08
CA VAL A 155 18.46 1.75 12.74
C VAL A 155 18.17 3.00 11.94
N LEU A 156 19.16 3.49 11.20
CA LEU A 156 18.98 4.58 10.23
C LEU A 156 19.03 3.99 8.82
N ALA A 157 17.96 4.14 8.06
CA ALA A 157 17.91 3.83 6.65
C ALA A 157 17.91 5.14 5.85
N VAL A 158 18.88 5.30 4.95
CA VAL A 158 18.97 6.46 4.05
C VAL A 158 18.61 5.99 2.65
N PHE A 159 17.48 6.46 2.12
CA PHE A 159 17.01 6.09 0.77
C PHE A 159 17.74 6.89 -0.30
N SER A 160 17.63 8.22 -0.26
CA SER A 160 18.29 9.12 -1.20
C SER A 160 18.60 10.47 -0.56
N GLY A 161 19.49 11.25 -1.18
CA GLY A 161 19.75 12.65 -0.76
C GLY A 161 18.58 13.61 -1.02
N ASN A 162 17.59 13.20 -1.83
CA ASN A 162 16.38 13.96 -2.10
C ASN A 162 15.23 13.60 -1.16
N TYR A 163 15.34 12.50 -0.42
CA TYR A 163 14.36 12.10 0.55
C TYR A 163 14.46 12.99 1.78
N LYS A 164 13.40 13.77 2.03
CA LYS A 164 13.28 14.73 3.14
C LYS A 164 12.19 14.29 4.11
#